data_AF-A0A847FI06-F1
#
_entry.id   AF-A0A847FI06-F1
#
_cell.length_a   1.000
_cell.length_b   1.000
_cell.length_c   1.000
_cell.angle_alpha   90.00
_cell.angle_beta   90.00
_cell.angle_gamma   90.00
#
_symmetry.space_group_name_H-M   'P 1'
#
loop_
_entity.id
_entity.type
_entity.pdbx_description
1 polymer ?
#
loop_
_entity_poly.entity_id
_entity_poly.type
_entity_poly.pdbx_seq_one_letter_code
_entity_poly.pdbx_strand_id
1 'polypeptide(L)'
;MLAVKRMLWELAQNVPLIAGFLVAFHFWERGQWPAALGCMVLGSALAAVVIAITEPLIFPGHKETPRAMVGNVVAFSALMVAGALYLSAGWSSWWTDLLAGLVVAVALALAQEAAARERFGFVRSLWLGASCSVSLLLIRYLRDASLLVQFLAVVAWFTLVMGVYKEIRIRTGWIPATAGDGDLAAGPEGG
;
A
#
# COMPACT_ATOMS: atom_id res chain seq x y z
N MET A 1 -14.66 8.30 -18.20
CA MET A 1 -14.44 9.18 -17.02
C MET A 1 -14.29 8.41 -15.71
N LEU A 2 -15.03 7.32 -15.44
CA LEU A 2 -14.91 6.59 -14.17
C LEU A 2 -13.50 6.01 -13.88
N ALA A 3 -12.83 5.42 -14.88
CA ALA A 3 -11.49 4.85 -14.69
C ALA A 3 -10.44 5.91 -14.29
N VAL A 4 -10.44 7.07 -14.97
CA VAL A 4 -9.55 8.19 -14.64
C VAL A 4 -9.83 8.72 -13.23
N LYS A 5 -11.11 8.89 -12.86
CA LYS A 5 -11.50 9.31 -11.51
C LYS A 5 -10.99 8.33 -10.44
N ARG A 6 -11.07 7.03 -10.70
CA ARG A 6 -10.54 5.99 -9.78
C ARG A 6 -9.03 6.04 -9.66
N MET A 7 -8.30 6.19 -10.77
CA MET A 7 -6.85 6.37 -10.74
C MET A 7 -6.43 7.60 -9.92
N LEU A 8 -7.20 8.69 -9.97
CA LEU A 8 -6.94 9.86 -9.13
C LEU A 8 -7.16 9.58 -7.64
N TRP A 9 -8.14 8.75 -7.29
CA TRP A 9 -8.32 8.32 -5.90
C TRP A 9 -7.21 7.39 -5.43
N GLU A 10 -6.76 6.44 -6.26
CA GLU A 10 -5.57 5.63 -5.97
C GLU A 10 -4.34 6.50 -5.75
N LEU A 11 -4.13 7.49 -6.61
CA LEU A 11 -3.04 8.44 -6.47
C LEU A 11 -3.12 9.13 -5.10
N ALA A 12 -4.30 9.66 -4.74
CA ALA A 12 -4.51 10.32 -3.46
C ALA A 12 -4.22 9.39 -2.27
N GLN A 13 -4.59 8.11 -2.32
CA GLN A 13 -4.31 7.13 -1.27
C GLN A 13 -2.81 6.85 -1.11
N ASN A 14 -2.07 6.76 -2.21
CA ASN A 14 -0.66 6.37 -2.19
C ASN A 14 0.29 7.53 -1.84
N VAL A 15 -0.09 8.78 -2.18
CA VAL A 15 0.75 9.98 -1.97
C VAL A 15 1.23 10.14 -0.53
N PRO A 16 0.37 10.12 0.52
CA PRO A 16 0.83 10.34 1.89
C PRO A 16 1.82 9.28 2.37
N LEU A 17 1.57 8.02 1.98
CA LEU A 17 2.41 6.89 2.37
C LEU A 17 3.79 6.98 1.73
N ILE A 18 3.84 7.20 0.40
CA ILE A 18 5.08 7.24 -0.36
C ILE A 18 5.89 8.50 -0.01
N ALA A 19 5.24 9.66 0.07
CA ALA A 19 5.90 10.89 0.50
C ALA A 19 6.45 10.75 1.92
N GLY A 20 5.64 10.22 2.85
CA GLY A 20 6.05 9.96 4.23
C GLY A 20 7.27 9.07 4.31
N PHE A 21 7.30 7.96 3.56
CA PHE A 21 8.43 7.04 3.54
C PHE A 21 9.70 7.68 2.96
N LEU A 22 9.62 8.35 1.80
CA LEU A 22 10.81 8.93 1.15
C LEU A 22 11.42 10.05 1.98
N VAL A 23 10.59 10.93 2.55
CA VAL A 23 11.06 11.98 3.48
C VAL A 23 11.65 11.35 4.74
N ALA A 24 11.00 10.32 5.29
CA ALA A 24 11.53 9.61 6.45
C ALA A 24 12.89 8.97 6.16
N PHE A 25 13.02 8.30 5.01
CA PHE A 25 14.27 7.66 4.59
C PHE A 25 15.39 8.69 4.39
N HIS A 26 15.07 9.87 3.87
CA HIS A 26 16.01 10.98 3.76
C HIS A 26 16.56 11.46 5.12
N PHE A 27 15.70 11.52 6.14
CA PHE A 27 16.12 11.82 7.51
C PHE A 27 16.90 10.67 8.15
N TRP A 28 16.49 9.44 7.86
CA TRP A 28 17.13 8.21 8.33
C TRP A 28 18.59 8.13 7.87
N GLU A 29 18.87 8.37 6.60
CA GLU A 29 20.24 8.37 6.05
C GLU A 29 21.15 9.44 6.67
N ARG A 30 20.56 10.52 7.22
CA ARG A 30 21.29 11.58 7.94
C ARG A 30 21.42 11.33 9.44
N GLY A 31 20.96 10.18 9.93
CA GLY A 31 20.95 9.86 11.36
C GLY A 31 19.95 10.67 12.17
N GLN A 32 18.97 11.33 11.53
CA GLN A 32 17.91 12.09 12.20
C GLN A 32 16.71 11.18 12.51
N TRP A 33 16.95 10.14 13.30
CA TRP A 33 15.98 9.07 13.60
C TRP A 33 14.63 9.57 14.15
N PRO A 34 14.57 10.56 15.06
CA PRO A 34 13.29 11.04 15.57
C PRO A 34 12.40 11.66 14.48
N ALA A 35 13.00 12.45 13.58
CA ALA A 35 12.29 13.03 12.45
C ALA A 35 11.83 11.95 11.46
N ALA A 36 12.68 10.96 11.17
CA ALA A 36 12.34 9.84 10.32
C ALA A 36 11.14 9.05 10.87
N LEU A 37 11.17 8.65 12.14
CA LEU A 37 10.08 7.92 12.79
C LEU A 37 8.79 8.76 12.82
N GLY A 38 8.90 10.06 13.11
CA GLY A 38 7.76 10.98 13.07
C GLY A 38 7.11 11.03 11.68
N CYS A 39 7.91 11.13 10.61
CA CYS A 39 7.42 11.10 9.24
C CYS A 39 6.76 9.76 8.87
N MET A 40 7.30 8.63 9.33
CA MET A 40 6.72 7.31 9.05
C MET A 40 5.33 7.16 9.69
N VAL A 41 5.20 7.56 10.96
CA VAL A 41 3.91 7.51 11.68
C VAL A 41 2.92 8.49 11.07
N LEU A 42 3.33 9.73 10.80
CA LEU A 42 2.46 10.75 10.22
C LEU A 42 2.00 10.37 8.81
N GLY A 43 2.91 9.90 7.95
CA GLY A 43 2.57 9.44 6.60
C GLY A 43 1.62 8.26 6.61
N SER A 44 1.82 7.31 7.54
CA SER A 44 0.94 6.15 7.73
C SER A 44 -0.45 6.56 8.24
N ALA A 45 -0.53 7.49 9.20
CA ALA A 45 -1.79 8.02 9.72
C ALA A 45 -2.58 8.78 8.63
N LEU A 46 -1.91 9.64 7.87
CA LEU A 46 -2.53 10.36 6.76
C LEU A 46 -3.02 9.39 5.67
N ALA A 47 -2.22 8.39 5.31
CA ALA A 47 -2.62 7.37 4.35
C ALA A 47 -3.87 6.61 4.83
N ALA A 48 -3.90 6.18 6.09
CA ALA A 48 -5.07 5.48 6.65
C ALA A 48 -6.33 6.35 6.65
N VAL A 49 -6.22 7.64 6.95
CA VAL A 49 -7.35 8.59 6.88
C VAL A 49 -7.82 8.78 5.44
N VAL A 50 -6.91 8.98 4.50
CA VAL A 50 -7.26 9.15 3.09
C VAL A 50 -7.93 7.88 2.55
N ILE A 51 -7.40 6.69 2.86
CA ILE A 51 -8.02 5.41 2.50
C ILE A 51 -9.44 5.32 3.07
N ALA A 52 -9.64 5.61 4.36
CA ALA A 52 -10.96 5.55 4.99
C ALA A 52 -12.00 6.48 4.31
N ILE A 53 -11.56 7.64 3.80
CA ILE A 53 -12.43 8.59 3.10
C ILE A 53 -12.69 8.16 1.65
N THR A 54 -11.68 7.61 0.98
CA THR A 54 -11.72 7.38 -0.48
C THR A 54 -12.17 5.98 -0.87
N GLU A 55 -11.91 4.96 -0.06
CA GLU A 55 -12.31 3.58 -0.36
C GLU A 55 -13.84 3.43 -0.57
N PRO A 56 -14.73 4.09 0.22
CA PRO A 56 -16.17 4.09 -0.05
C PRO A 56 -16.56 4.75 -1.39
N LEU A 57 -15.72 5.65 -1.93
CA LEU A 57 -15.93 6.30 -3.22
C LEU A 57 -15.49 5.42 -4.40
N ILE A 58 -14.66 4.41 -4.15
CA ILE A 58 -14.15 3.46 -5.14
C ILE A 58 -15.01 2.19 -5.14
N PHE A 59 -15.34 1.69 -3.95
CA PHE A 59 -16.18 0.52 -3.70
C PHE A 59 -17.42 0.92 -2.88
N PRO A 60 -18.57 1.16 -3.54
CA PRO A 60 -19.81 1.50 -2.84
C PRO A 60 -20.20 0.38 -1.86
N GLY A 61 -20.42 0.73 -0.59
CA GLY A 61 -20.74 -0.22 0.49
C GLY A 61 -19.57 -0.54 1.43
N HIS A 62 -18.33 -0.25 1.02
CA HIS A 62 -17.15 -0.39 1.89
C HIS A 62 -17.19 0.63 3.02
N LYS A 63 -16.96 0.19 4.26
CA LYS A 63 -16.76 1.07 5.42
C LYS A 63 -15.52 0.64 6.18
N GLU A 64 -14.54 1.54 6.24
CA GLU A 64 -13.34 1.29 7.02
C GLU A 64 -13.66 1.37 8.51
N THR A 65 -13.36 0.31 9.27
CA THR A 65 -13.54 0.31 10.72
C THR A 65 -12.39 1.04 11.41
N PRO A 66 -12.59 1.66 12.59
CA PRO A 66 -11.49 2.28 13.34
C PRO A 66 -10.36 1.30 13.66
N ARG A 67 -10.70 0.02 13.87
CA ARG A 67 -9.72 -1.07 14.07
C ARG A 67 -8.86 -1.29 12.84
N ALA A 68 -9.46 -1.33 11.65
CA ALA A 68 -8.73 -1.47 10.38
C ALA A 68 -7.83 -0.24 10.13
N MET A 69 -8.32 0.97 10.42
CA MET A 69 -7.50 2.19 10.34
C MET A 69 -6.26 2.11 11.24
N VAL A 70 -6.42 1.79 12.53
CA VAL A 70 -5.29 1.65 13.47
C VAL A 70 -4.35 0.53 13.00
N GLY A 71 -4.88 -0.61 12.56
CA GLY A 71 -4.10 -1.70 12.00
C GLY A 71 -3.25 -1.28 10.80
N ASN A 72 -3.83 -0.52 9.87
CA ASN A 72 -3.12 0.04 8.72
C ASN A 72 -2.01 1.00 9.17
N VAL A 73 -2.26 1.91 10.12
CA VAL A 73 -1.22 2.82 10.63
C VAL A 73 -0.03 2.04 11.21
N VAL A 74 -0.29 1.03 12.03
CA VAL A 74 0.75 0.20 12.65
C VAL A 74 1.50 -0.60 11.58
N ALA A 75 0.78 -1.26 10.67
CA ALA A 75 1.38 -2.08 9.62
C ALA A 75 2.26 -1.24 8.69
N PHE A 76 1.74 -0.11 8.20
CA PHE A 76 2.47 0.81 7.35
C PHE A 76 3.70 1.40 8.04
N SER A 77 3.57 1.82 9.31
CA SER A 77 4.70 2.37 10.06
C SER A 77 5.80 1.32 10.25
N ALA A 78 5.43 0.09 10.64
CA ALA A 78 6.37 -1.01 10.83
C ALA A 78 7.08 -1.37 9.52
N LEU A 79 6.37 -1.35 8.39
CA LEU A 79 6.94 -1.61 7.07
C LEU A 79 7.85 -0.50 6.59
N MET A 80 7.53 0.75 6.87
CA MET A 80 8.44 1.86 6.57
C MET A 80 9.74 1.73 7.38
N VAL A 81 9.66 1.38 8.66
CA VAL A 81 10.85 1.12 9.49
C VAL A 81 11.64 -0.05 8.92
N ALA A 82 10.99 -1.17 8.62
CA ALA A 82 11.63 -2.35 8.04
C ALA A 82 12.27 -2.04 6.68
N GLY A 83 11.58 -1.27 5.83
CA GLY A 83 12.08 -0.83 4.54
C GLY A 83 13.29 0.09 4.66
N ALA A 84 13.29 1.03 5.61
CA ALA A 84 14.43 1.90 5.87
C ALA A 84 15.63 1.12 6.40
N LEU A 85 15.42 0.20 7.34
CA LEU A 85 16.46 -0.73 7.83
C LEU A 85 17.03 -1.58 6.69
N TYR A 86 16.15 -2.14 5.86
CA TYR A 86 16.51 -2.97 4.73
C TYR A 86 17.35 -2.21 3.70
N LEU A 87 16.88 -1.04 3.23
CA LEU A 87 17.61 -0.23 2.25
C LEU A 87 18.93 0.32 2.80
N SER A 88 19.03 0.50 4.13
CA SER A 88 20.29 0.91 4.79
C SER A 88 21.25 -0.25 5.01
N ALA A 89 20.81 -1.50 4.88
CA ALA A 89 21.62 -2.66 5.17
C ALA A 89 22.67 -2.89 4.07
N GLY A 90 23.93 -3.11 4.47
CA GLY A 90 25.05 -3.33 3.54
C GLY A 90 24.94 -4.61 2.71
N TRP A 91 24.10 -5.56 3.11
CA TRP A 91 23.80 -6.78 2.34
C TRP A 91 22.67 -6.60 1.33
N SER A 92 21.93 -5.48 1.40
CA SER A 92 20.80 -5.26 0.50
C SER A 92 21.29 -5.02 -0.94
N SER A 93 20.61 -5.64 -1.89
CA SER A 93 20.94 -5.63 -3.31
C SER A 93 19.67 -5.61 -4.16
N TRP A 94 19.82 -5.35 -5.46
CA TRP A 94 18.69 -5.38 -6.40
C TRP A 94 17.97 -6.75 -6.40
N TRP A 95 18.70 -7.86 -6.21
CA TRP A 95 18.09 -9.19 -6.17
C TRP A 95 17.28 -9.39 -4.89
N THR A 96 17.81 -8.94 -3.75
CA THR A 96 17.06 -9.03 -2.48
C THR A 96 15.88 -8.06 -2.45
N ASP A 97 15.87 -7.00 -3.27
CA ASP A 97 14.72 -6.08 -3.37
C ASP A 97 13.49 -6.81 -3.93
N LEU A 98 13.69 -7.71 -4.89
CA LEU A 98 12.63 -8.55 -5.45
C LEU A 98 11.99 -9.41 -4.37
N LEU A 99 12.82 -10.09 -3.56
CA LEU A 99 12.36 -10.95 -2.48
C LEU A 99 11.73 -10.14 -1.33
N ALA A 100 12.34 -9.02 -0.96
CA ALA A 100 11.85 -8.14 0.09
C ALA A 100 10.45 -7.61 -0.23
N GLY A 101 10.19 -7.21 -1.49
CA GLY A 101 8.86 -6.77 -1.90
C GLY A 101 7.80 -7.87 -1.79
N LEU A 102 8.13 -9.12 -2.10
CA LEU A 102 7.23 -10.25 -1.90
C LEU A 102 6.95 -10.52 -0.41
N VAL A 103 7.98 -10.46 0.43
CA VAL A 103 7.84 -10.60 1.89
C VAL A 103 6.96 -9.49 2.46
N VAL A 104 7.14 -8.25 2.01
CA VAL A 104 6.32 -7.09 2.40
C VAL A 104 4.85 -7.34 2.06
N ALA A 105 4.55 -7.87 0.87
CA ALA A 105 3.17 -8.15 0.51
C ALA A 105 2.53 -9.26 1.33
N VAL A 106 3.28 -10.31 1.68
CA VAL A 106 2.79 -11.35 2.61
C VAL A 106 2.55 -10.75 3.99
N ALA A 107 3.50 -9.96 4.50
CA ALA A 107 3.36 -9.31 5.80
C ALA A 107 2.16 -8.33 5.85
N LEU A 108 1.96 -7.55 4.78
CA LEU A 108 0.80 -6.67 4.63
C LEU A 108 -0.51 -7.46 4.60
N ALA A 109 -0.58 -8.51 3.79
CA ALA A 109 -1.77 -9.35 3.71
C ALA A 109 -2.12 -9.90 5.10
N LEU A 110 -1.16 -10.50 5.82
CA LEU A 110 -1.39 -11.04 7.16
C LEU A 110 -1.80 -9.96 8.18
N ALA A 111 -1.15 -8.79 8.14
CA ALA A 111 -1.48 -7.69 9.04
C ALA A 111 -2.90 -7.16 8.79
N GLN A 112 -3.29 -7.03 7.53
CA GLN A 112 -4.61 -6.56 7.16
C GLN A 112 -5.69 -7.62 7.39
N GLU A 113 -5.40 -8.91 7.18
CA GLU A 113 -6.29 -10.02 7.57
C GLU A 113 -6.58 -10.01 9.07
N ALA A 114 -5.54 -9.84 9.90
CA ALA A 114 -5.68 -9.77 11.35
C ALA A 114 -6.44 -8.51 11.82
N ALA A 115 -6.27 -7.39 11.11
CA ALA A 115 -6.91 -6.12 11.44
C ALA A 115 -8.38 -6.08 11.01
N ALA A 116 -8.67 -6.50 9.77
CA ALA A 116 -10.00 -6.44 9.15
C ALA A 116 -10.85 -7.69 9.41
N ARG A 117 -10.26 -8.81 9.88
CA ARG A 117 -10.91 -10.14 9.97
C ARG A 117 -11.44 -10.66 8.64
N GLU A 118 -10.87 -10.19 7.53
CA GLU A 118 -11.22 -10.61 6.18
C GLU A 118 -10.05 -11.30 5.54
N ARG A 119 -10.28 -12.35 4.74
CA ARG A 119 -9.22 -13.03 3.99
C ARG A 119 -8.76 -12.16 2.82
N PHE A 120 -7.46 -11.94 2.70
CA PHE A 120 -6.87 -11.23 1.57
C PHE A 120 -6.60 -12.21 0.43
N GLY A 121 -7.10 -11.88 -0.77
CA GLY A 121 -6.95 -12.74 -1.94
C GLY A 121 -5.51 -12.82 -2.42
N PHE A 122 -5.06 -14.03 -2.77
CA PHE A 122 -3.71 -14.30 -3.32
C PHE A 122 -3.32 -13.36 -4.47
N VAL A 123 -4.25 -13.08 -5.38
CA VAL A 123 -4.02 -12.18 -6.53
C VAL A 123 -3.65 -10.78 -6.07
N ARG A 124 -4.37 -10.21 -5.08
CA ARG A 124 -4.07 -8.88 -4.52
C ARG A 124 -2.65 -8.85 -3.95
N SER A 125 -2.27 -9.87 -3.20
CA SER A 125 -0.95 -9.98 -2.58
C SER A 125 0.16 -10.08 -3.64
N LEU A 126 -0.08 -10.76 -4.76
CA LEU A 126 0.90 -10.83 -5.85
C LEU A 126 1.11 -9.47 -6.53
N TRP A 127 0.03 -8.75 -6.85
CA TRP A 127 0.11 -7.40 -7.43
C TRP A 127 0.80 -6.41 -6.50
N LEU A 128 0.47 -6.46 -5.21
CA LEU A 128 1.11 -5.65 -4.17
C LEU A 128 2.60 -6.00 -4.05
N GLY A 129 2.94 -7.29 -4.04
CA GLY A 129 4.32 -7.77 -3.94
C GLY A 129 5.18 -7.29 -5.10
N ALA A 130 4.70 -7.48 -6.33
CA ALA A 130 5.37 -6.96 -7.52
C ALA A 130 5.55 -5.43 -7.46
N SER A 131 4.52 -4.70 -7.02
CA SER A 131 4.58 -3.25 -6.87
C SER A 131 5.61 -2.80 -5.84
N CYS A 132 5.67 -3.46 -4.68
CA CYS A 132 6.64 -3.21 -3.63
C CYS A 132 8.07 -3.54 -4.08
N SER A 133 8.27 -4.67 -4.75
CA SER A 133 9.58 -5.09 -5.28
C SER A 133 10.15 -4.05 -6.25
N VAL A 134 9.34 -3.58 -7.21
CA VAL A 134 9.78 -2.56 -8.17
C VAL A 134 9.96 -1.21 -7.51
N SER A 135 9.11 -0.85 -6.53
CA SER A 135 9.29 0.39 -5.75
C SER A 135 10.64 0.41 -5.02
N LEU A 136 11.05 -0.69 -4.39
CA LEU A 136 12.36 -0.79 -3.74
C LEU A 136 13.51 -0.62 -4.74
N LEU A 137 13.41 -1.28 -5.91
CA LEU A 137 14.37 -1.10 -7.00
C LEU A 137 14.45 0.36 -7.45
N LEU A 138 13.30 1.01 -7.69
CA LEU A 138 13.24 2.41 -8.10
C LEU A 138 13.92 3.32 -7.07
N ILE A 139 13.66 3.13 -5.78
CA ILE A 139 14.29 3.90 -4.71
C ILE A 139 15.80 3.68 -4.71
N ARG A 140 16.26 2.44 -4.87
CA ARG A 140 17.69 2.12 -4.95
C ARG A 140 18.36 2.77 -6.15
N TYR A 141 17.78 2.64 -7.35
CA TYR A 141 18.35 3.19 -8.59
C TYR A 141 18.29 4.71 -8.66
N LEU A 142 17.30 5.32 -8.00
CA LEU A 142 17.12 6.77 -7.97
C LEU A 142 17.69 7.42 -6.69
N ARG A 143 18.53 6.71 -5.92
CA ARG A 143 19.06 7.18 -4.64
C ARG A 143 19.76 8.55 -4.75
N ASP A 144 20.49 8.76 -5.84
CA ASP A 144 21.21 10.01 -6.10
C ASP A 144 20.37 11.08 -6.80
N ALA A 145 19.14 10.75 -7.21
CA ALA A 145 18.21 11.71 -7.78
C ALA A 145 17.56 12.57 -6.68
N SER A 146 16.99 13.71 -7.07
CA SER A 146 16.24 14.55 -6.13
C SER A 146 15.05 13.80 -5.53
N LEU A 147 14.69 14.13 -4.28
CA LEU A 147 13.53 13.55 -3.60
C LEU A 147 12.24 13.64 -4.43
N LEU A 148 12.08 14.74 -5.18
CA LEU A 148 10.92 14.93 -6.06
C LEU A 148 10.89 13.88 -7.18
N VAL A 149 12.03 13.58 -7.81
CA VAL A 149 12.11 12.56 -8.87
C VAL A 149 11.82 11.17 -8.31
N GLN A 150 12.40 10.83 -7.15
CA GLN A 150 12.12 9.57 -6.46
C GLN A 150 10.62 9.45 -6.16
N PHE A 151 10.03 10.49 -5.60
CA PHE A 151 8.60 10.54 -5.28
C PHE A 151 7.73 10.36 -6.51
N LEU A 152 7.97 11.13 -7.58
CA LEU A 152 7.19 11.04 -8.81
C LEU A 152 7.30 9.66 -9.46
N ALA A 153 8.49 9.06 -9.48
CA ALA A 153 8.70 7.74 -10.05
C ALA A 153 7.95 6.65 -9.27
N VAL A 154 8.11 6.62 -7.94
CA VAL A 154 7.50 5.60 -7.08
C VAL A 154 5.98 5.77 -7.03
N VAL A 155 5.48 7.00 -6.89
CA VAL A 155 4.03 7.26 -6.82
C VAL A 155 3.34 6.96 -8.15
N ALA A 156 3.95 7.31 -9.29
CA ALA A 156 3.39 7.01 -10.60
C ALA A 156 3.34 5.51 -10.85
N TRP A 157 4.43 4.79 -10.55
CA TRP A 157 4.49 3.34 -10.65
C TRP A 157 3.43 2.66 -9.79
N PHE A 158 3.43 2.96 -8.49
CA PHE A 158 2.53 2.30 -7.54
C PHE A 158 1.06 2.56 -7.88
N THR A 159 0.73 3.81 -8.25
CA THR A 159 -0.62 4.20 -8.68
C THR A 159 -1.04 3.49 -9.96
N LEU A 160 -0.15 3.37 -10.94
CA LEU A 160 -0.45 2.67 -12.19
C LEU A 160 -0.77 1.20 -11.93
N VAL A 161 0.10 0.51 -11.19
CA VAL A 161 -0.05 -0.93 -10.90
C VAL A 161 -1.31 -1.21 -10.09
N MET A 162 -1.51 -0.48 -8.99
CA MET A 162 -2.67 -0.69 -8.12
C MET A 162 -3.99 -0.23 -8.78
N GLY A 163 -3.93 0.84 -9.58
CA GLY A 163 -5.06 1.32 -10.37
C GLY A 163 -5.49 0.31 -11.44
N VAL A 164 -4.54 -0.28 -12.17
CA VAL A 164 -4.82 -1.35 -13.14
C VAL A 164 -5.40 -2.57 -12.45
N TYR A 165 -4.82 -3.01 -11.32
CA TYR A 165 -5.35 -4.12 -10.53
C TYR A 165 -6.81 -3.88 -10.12
N LYS A 166 -7.13 -2.72 -9.54
CA LYS A 166 -8.50 -2.39 -9.11
C LYS A 166 -9.46 -2.28 -10.30
N GLU A 167 -9.04 -1.71 -11.42
CA GLU A 167 -9.87 -1.63 -12.63
C GLU A 167 -10.17 -3.03 -13.20
N ILE A 168 -9.18 -3.94 -13.24
CA ILE A 168 -9.38 -5.35 -13.64
C ILE A 168 -10.39 -6.02 -12.71
N ARG A 169 -10.21 -5.90 -11.39
CA ARG A 169 -11.13 -6.45 -10.39
C ARG A 169 -12.57 -5.99 -10.62
N ILE A 170 -12.76 -4.70 -10.86
CA ILE A 170 -14.11 -4.13 -11.03
C ILE A 170 -14.74 -4.56 -12.35
N ARG A 171 -13.98 -4.63 -13.45
CA ARG A 171 -14.53 -5.00 -14.76
C ARG A 171 -14.86 -6.47 -14.91
N THR A 172 -14.05 -7.32 -14.30
CA THR A 172 -14.14 -8.77 -14.54
C THR A 172 -14.94 -9.48 -13.45
N GLY A 173 -15.10 -8.87 -12.26
CA GLY A 173 -15.65 -9.54 -11.07
C GLY A 173 -14.83 -10.77 -10.62
N TRP A 174 -13.71 -11.04 -11.30
CA TRP A 174 -12.98 -12.31 -11.29
C TRP A 174 -12.03 -12.42 -10.11
N ILE A 175 -11.74 -11.28 -9.49
CA ILE A 175 -11.00 -11.21 -8.23
C ILE A 175 -12.09 -11.06 -7.16
N PRO A 176 -12.48 -12.17 -6.50
CA PRO A 176 -13.57 -12.13 -5.54
C PRO A 176 -13.29 -11.04 -4.52
N ALA A 177 -14.33 -10.28 -4.21
CA ALA A 177 -14.31 -9.52 -2.98
C ALA A 177 -14.00 -10.47 -1.83
N THR A 178 -13.20 -9.97 -0.89
CA THR A 178 -12.90 -10.67 0.35
C THR A 178 -14.20 -11.24 0.93
N ALA A 179 -14.13 -12.44 1.51
CA ALA A 179 -15.30 -13.17 2.00
C ALA A 179 -16.13 -12.28 2.95
N GLY A 180 -17.20 -11.70 2.41
CA GLY A 180 -18.01 -10.64 3.03
C GLY A 180 -19.03 -10.05 2.05
N ASP A 181 -18.68 -9.88 0.77
CA ASP A 181 -19.65 -9.44 -0.25
C ASP A 181 -20.58 -10.57 -0.74
N GLY A 182 -20.24 -11.84 -0.45
CA GLY A 182 -21.04 -13.02 -0.80
C GLY A 182 -22.24 -13.27 0.11
N ASP A 183 -22.21 -12.74 1.35
CA ASP A 183 -23.29 -12.97 2.32
C ASP A 183 -24.49 -12.02 2.12
N LEU A 184 -24.39 -11.06 1.18
CA LEU A 184 -25.52 -10.22 0.75
C LEU A 184 -26.13 -10.68 -0.59
N ALA A 185 -25.56 -11.70 -1.25
CA ALA A 185 -26.07 -12.25 -2.50
C ALA A 185 -26.90 -13.53 -2.31
N ALA A 186 -26.94 -14.10 -1.10
CA ALA A 186 -27.88 -15.15 -0.74
C ALA A 186 -29.15 -14.51 -0.16
N GLY A 187 -29.99 -13.97 -1.05
CA GLY A 187 -31.40 -13.78 -0.70
C GLY A 187 -32.01 -15.13 -0.29
N PRO A 188 -32.91 -15.19 0.69
CA PRO A 188 -33.70 -16.39 0.90
C PRO A 188 -34.70 -16.50 -0.24
N GLU A 189 -34.29 -17.10 -1.35
CA GLU A 189 -35.22 -17.78 -2.23
C GLU A 189 -35.44 -19.20 -1.69
N GLY A 190 -36.65 -19.45 -1.16
CA GLY A 190 -37.20 -20.79 -1.03
C GLY A 190 -37.48 -21.23 0.40
N GLY A 191 -38.76 -21.22 0.78
CA GLY A 191 -39.31 -21.86 1.97
C GLY A 191 -40.62 -21.25 2.43
#